data_AF-A0A920SDX6-F1
#
_entry.id   AF-A0A920SDX6-F1
#
_cell.length_a   1.000
_cell.length_b   1.000
_cell.length_c   1.000
_cell.angle_alpha   90.00
_cell.angle_beta   90.00
_cell.angle_gamma   90.00
#
_symmetry.space_group_name_H-M   'P 1'
#
loop_
_entity.id
_entity.type
_entity.pdbx_description
1 polymer ?
#
loop_
_entity_poly.entity_id
_entity_poly.type
_entity_poly.pdbx_seq_one_letter_code
_entity_poly.pdbx_strand_id
1 'polypeptide(L)' 'MAKVFVLGGGTPTPPEYRFGSAHALRIGEEVLMFDCGPAATISW' A
#
# COMPACT_ATOMS: atom_id res chain seq x y z
N MET A 1 -15.44 -7.41 -10.18
CA MET A 1 -14.46 -8.27 -9.47
C MET A 1 -13.56 -7.38 -8.64
N ALA A 2 -13.28 -7.75 -7.39
CA ALA A 2 -12.38 -6.99 -6.53
C ALA A 2 -10.93 -7.37 -6.80
N LYS A 3 -10.02 -6.37 -6.81
CA LYS A 3 -8.58 -6.60 -6.97
C LYS A 3 -7.80 -5.93 -5.84
N VAL A 4 -6.91 -6.69 -5.19
CA VAL A 4 -6.00 -6.19 -4.17
C VAL A 4 -4.63 -5.92 -4.80
N PHE A 5 -4.07 -4.76 -4.52
CA PHE A 5 -2.69 -4.39 -4.80
C PHE A 5 -1.94 -4.32 -3.48
N VAL A 6 -0.88 -5.12 -3.34
CA VAL A 6 0.03 -5.04 -2.21
C VAL A 6 1.10 -4.02 -2.56
N LEU A 7 1.04 -2.84 -1.93
CA LEU A 7 2.00 -1.75 -2.16
C LEU A 7 3.19 -1.87 -1.19
N GLY A 8 2.92 -2.35 0.03
CA GLY A 8 3.94 -2.67 1.01
C GLY A 8 3.39 -3.56 2.13
N GLY A 9 4.28 -4.33 2.75
CA GLY A 9 3.95 -5.31 3.80
C GLY A 9 4.93 -5.25 4.97
N GLY A 10 5.55 -4.09 5.19
CA GLY A 10 6.47 -3.84 6.30
C GLY A 10 5.76 -3.44 7.59
N THR A 11 6.56 -3.05 8.57
CA THR A 11 6.12 -2.56 9.89
C THR A 11 6.15 -1.02 9.93
N PRO A 12 5.70 -0.36 11.02
CA PRO A 12 5.78 1.11 11.13
C PRO A 12 7.20 1.69 10.96
N THR A 13 8.24 0.90 11.26
CA THR A 13 9.65 1.24 11.03
C THR A 13 10.26 0.16 10.12
N PRO A 14 10.04 0.23 8.81
CA PRO A 14 10.43 -0.84 7.91
C PRO A 14 11.93 -0.77 7.54
N PRO A 15 12.57 -1.91 7.18
CA PRO A 15 13.95 -1.92 6.69
C PRO A 15 14.03 -1.36 5.26
N GLU A 16 15.23 -0.95 4.82
CA GLU A 16 15.44 -0.25 3.54
C GLU A 16 14.92 -0.99 2.28
N TYR A 17 14.84 -2.33 2.33
CA TYR A 17 14.39 -3.16 1.21
C TYR A 17 12.88 -3.44 1.19
N ARG A 18 12.11 -2.83 2.10
CA ARG A 18 10.66 -3.06 2.22
C ARG A 18 9.94 -1.78 2.61
N PHE A 19 8.81 -1.48 1.96
CA PHE A 19 7.96 -0.37 2.37
C PHE A 19 7.03 -0.74 3.53
N GLY A 20 6.51 0.27 4.25
CA GLY A 20 5.53 0.07 5.31
C GLY A 20 4.25 -0.61 4.80
N SER A 21 3.35 -1.01 5.70
CA SER A 21 2.09 -1.62 5.28
C SER A 21 1.26 -0.65 4.44
N ALA A 22 0.81 -1.10 3.26
CA ALA A 22 -0.08 -0.37 2.39
C ALA A 22 -0.72 -1.31 1.36
N HIS A 23 -2.04 -1.27 1.25
CA HIS A 23 -2.81 -2.06 0.31
C HIS A 23 -3.87 -1.20 -0.37
N ALA A 24 -4.04 -1.36 -1.68
CA ALA A 24 -5.14 -0.74 -2.41
C ALA A 24 -6.14 -1.81 -2.87
N LEU A 25 -7.41 -1.59 -2.61
CA LEU A 25 -8.52 -2.43 -3.06
C LEU A 25 -9.28 -1.69 -4.15
N ARG A 26 -9.28 -2.23 -5.37
CA ARG A 26 -10.12 -1.72 -6.46
C ARG A 26 -11.43 -2.50 -6.52
N ILE A 27 -12.55 -1.77 -6.47
CA ILE A 27 -13.90 -2.30 -6.65
C ILE A 27 -14.59 -1.41 -7.70
N GLY A 28 -14.75 -1.94 -8.92
CA GLY A 28 -15.23 -1.13 -10.04
C GLY A 28 -14.24 -0.01 -10.38
N GLU A 29 -14.71 1.23 -10.34
CA GLU A 29 -13.91 2.44 -10.58
C GLU A 29 -13.31 3.02 -9.28
N GLU A 30 -13.82 2.59 -8.12
CA GLU A 30 -13.38 3.07 -6.82
C GLU A 30 -12.08 2.37 -6.38
N VAL A 31 -11.24 3.13 -5.70
CA VAL A 31 -10.01 2.64 -5.07
C VAL A 31 -10.01 3.01 -3.60
N LEU A 32 -10.01 1.99 -2.74
CA LEU A 32 -9.91 2.15 -1.29
C LEU A 32 -8.49 1.82 -0.83
N MET A 33 -7.91 2.67 0.00
CA MET A 33 -6.59 2.45 0.58
C MET A 33 -6.71 1.98 2.03
N PHE A 34 -6.01 0.89 2.34
CA PHE A 34 -5.88 0.34 3.68
C PHE A 34 -4.42 0.46 4.10
N ASP A 35 -4.20 1.20 5.19
CA ASP A 35 -2.90 1.72 5.65
C ASP A 35 -2.19 2.70 4.69
N CYS A 36 -1.27 3.49 5.25
CA CYS A 36 -0.39 4.42 4.54
C CYS A 36 0.99 4.45 5.22
N GLY A 37 1.63 3.28 5.29
CA GLY A 37 2.95 3.16 5.89
C GLY A 37 4.03 3.96 5.14
N PRO A 38 5.24 4.10 5.72
CA PRO A 38 6.33 4.83 5.09
C PRO A 38 6.57 4.41 3.63
N ALA A 39 6.74 5.41 2.76
CA ALA A 39 6.93 5.31 1.31
C ALA A 39 5.72 4.81 0.47
N ALA A 40 4.51 4.69 1.04
CA ALA A 40 3.33 4.22 0.30
C ALA A 40 2.93 5.08 -0.92
N THR A 41 3.21 6.39 -0.89
CA THR A 41 2.80 7.35 -1.93
C THR A 41 3.97 8.14 -2.51
N ILE A 42 5.21 7.66 -2.36
CA ILE A 42 6.38 8.44 -2.77
C ILE A 42 6.29 8.73 -4.27
N SER A 43 6.28 10.03 -4.59
CA SER A 43 6.33 10.53 -5.95
C SER A 43 7.80 10.61 -6.35
N TRP A 44 8.19 9.87 -7.39
CA TRP A 44 9.46 10.11 -8.09
C TRP A 44 9.42 11.48 -8.77
#